data_AF-A0A1I6WUE5-F1
#
_entry.id   AF-A0A1I6WUE5-F1
#
_cell.length_a   1.000
_cell.length_b   1.000
_cell.length_c   1.000
_cell.angle_alpha   90.00
_cell.angle_beta   90.00
_cell.angle_gamma   90.00
#
_symmetry.space_group_name_H-M   'P 1'
#
loop_
_entity.id
_entity.type
_entity.pdbx_description
1 polymer ?
#
loop_
_entity_poly.entity_id
_entity_poly.type
_entity_poly.pdbx_seq_one_letter_code
_entity_poly.pdbx_strand_id
1 'polypeptide(L)' 'MTGTEPAGRAQALVPGLGVLLMTGYADAATLPVADIPVLRKPFALDDLRAAVERLRSERPGRVLPFRRAAGVAGEDGGTC' A
#
# COMPACT_ATOMS: atom_id res chain seq x y z
N MET A 1 -8.49 10.23 9.55
CA MET A 1 -8.15 8.87 9.09
C MET A 1 -6.66 8.67 9.29
N THR A 2 -6.24 7.72 10.12
CA THR A 2 -4.82 7.42 10.36
C THR A 2 -4.29 6.48 9.26
N GLY A 3 -2.98 6.48 9.00
CA GLY A 3 -2.39 5.57 8.01
C GLY A 3 -2.56 4.07 8.35
N THR A 4 -2.84 3.75 9.62
CA THR A 4 -3.07 2.38 10.11
C THR A 4 -4.44 1.82 9.74
N GLU A 5 -5.46 2.66 9.57
CA GLU A 5 -6.82 2.21 9.26
C GLU A 5 -6.93 1.58 7.85
N PRO A 6 -6.40 2.20 6.78
CA PRO A 6 -6.31 1.56 5.47
C PRO A 6 -5.47 0.29 5.47
N ALA A 7 -4.37 0.25 6.23
CA ALA A 7 -3.51 -0.92 6.36
C ALA A 7 -4.27 -2.13 6.91
N GLY A 8 -5.00 -1.95 8.01
CA GLY A 8 -5.81 -3.01 8.61
C GLY A 8 -6.92 -3.49 7.67
N ARG A 9 -7.61 -2.56 6.99
CA ARG A 9 -8.65 -2.93 6.00
C ARG A 9 -8.08 -3.72 4.83
N ALA A 10 -6.91 -3.34 4.33
CA ALA A 10 -6.27 -4.03 3.20
C ALA A 10 -5.82 -5.45 3.58
N GLN A 11 -5.28 -5.63 4.80
CA GLN A 11 -4.91 -6.95 5.33
C GLN A 11 -6.14 -7.84 5.60
N ALA A 12 -7.27 -7.26 6.00
CA ALA A 12 -8.52 -8.00 6.15
C ALA A 12 -9.09 -8.50 4.81
N LEU A 13 -8.93 -7.72 3.74
CA LEU A 13 -9.36 -8.10 2.38
C LEU A 13 -8.41 -9.11 1.72
N VAL A 14 -7.11 -8.96 1.98
CA VAL A 14 -6.06 -9.82 1.43
C VAL A 14 -5.20 -10.30 2.60
N PRO A 15 -5.59 -11.44 3.23
CA PRO A 15 -4.77 -12.08 4.24
C PRO A 15 -3.40 -12.35 3.66
N GLY A 16 -2.36 -11.85 4.32
CA GLY A 16 -1.03 -11.94 3.75
C GLY A 16 -0.63 -10.76 2.85
N LEU A 17 -1.25 -9.59 2.95
CA LEU A 17 -0.76 -8.41 2.23
C LEU A 17 0.45 -7.78 2.94
N GLY A 18 1.54 -7.55 2.19
CA GLY A 18 2.73 -6.87 2.72
C GLY A 18 2.44 -5.38 2.84
N VAL A 19 2.56 -4.82 4.04
CA VAL A 19 2.27 -3.41 4.31
C VAL A 19 3.51 -2.76 4.91
N LEU A 20 3.92 -1.62 4.36
CA LEU A 20 4.97 -0.76 4.91
C LEU A 20 4.35 0.60 5.24
N LEU A 21 4.41 1.03 6.49
CA LEU A 21 3.97 2.36 6.89
C LEU A 21 5.12 3.36 6.74
N MET A 22 4.84 4.55 6.22
CA MET A 22 5.85 5.60 6.03
C MET A 22 5.49 6.81 6.89
N THR A 23 6.24 7.07 7.95
CA THR A 23 5.91 8.10 8.95
C THR A 23 6.84 9.32 8.88
N GLY A 24 6.32 10.51 9.20
CA GLY A 24 7.09 11.75 9.32
C GLY A 24 7.49 12.07 10.76
N TYR A 25 8.25 13.16 10.96
CA TYR A 25 8.77 13.55 12.27
C TYR A 25 7.71 13.78 13.36
N ALA A 26 6.49 14.21 12.98
CA ALA A 26 5.42 14.56 13.93
C ALA A 26 4.54 13.35 14.34
N ASP A 27 4.71 12.18 13.72
CA ASP A 27 3.74 11.07 13.78
C ASP A 27 4.41 9.74 14.21
N ALA A 28 5.65 9.81 14.68
CA ALA A 28 6.45 8.64 15.05
C ALA A 28 6.21 8.16 16.50
N ALA A 29 5.64 9.01 17.36
CA ALA A 29 5.47 8.70 18.79
C ALA A 29 4.28 7.77 19.10
N THR A 30 3.42 7.46 18.13
CA THR A 30 2.08 6.89 18.36
C THR A 30 1.73 5.66 17.54
N LEU A 31 2.69 4.95 16.94
CA LEU A 31 2.40 3.78 16.13
C LEU A 31 2.85 2.46 16.78
N PRO A 32 2.05 1.85 17.67
CA PRO A 32 2.18 0.45 18.03
C PRO A 32 1.16 -0.36 17.23
N VAL A 33 1.44 -0.61 15.96
CA VAL A 33 0.90 -1.82 15.34
C VAL A 33 2.06 -2.78 15.32
N ALA A 34 2.14 -3.65 16.35
CA ALA A 34 3.31 -4.47 16.67
C ALA A 34 3.86 -5.26 15.47
N ASP A 35 3.04 -5.49 14.45
CA ASP A 35 3.33 -6.38 13.34
C ASP A 35 3.44 -5.68 11.97
N ILE A 36 3.35 -4.34 11.90
CA ILE A 36 3.51 -3.61 10.61
C ILE A 36 4.84 -2.84 10.59
N PRO A 37 5.75 -3.14 9.66
CA PRO A 37 7.01 -2.41 9.55
C PRO A 37 6.79 -0.95 9.20
N VAL A 38 7.64 -0.08 9.79
CA VAL A 38 7.57 1.37 9.64
C VAL A 38 8.89 1.90 9.08
N LEU A 39 8.81 2.75 8.06
CA LEU A 39 9.92 3.50 7.48
C LEU A 39 9.77 4.99 7.82
N ARG A 40 10.74 5.54 8.56
CA ARG A 40 10.71 6.94 9.01
C ARG A 40 11.29 7.86 7.95
N LYS A 41 10.60 8.95 7.65
CA LYS A 41 11.07 10.03 6.77
C LYS A 41 11.99 11.00 7.54
N PRO A 42 13.03 11.55 6.88
CA PRO A 42 13.50 11.18 5.53
C PRO A 42 14.22 9.83 5.55
N PHE A 43 14.16 9.13 4.43
CA PHE A 43 14.87 7.88 4.20
C PHE A 43 15.51 7.92 2.81
N ALA A 44 16.59 7.15 2.60
CA ALA A 44 17.21 6.98 1.30
C ALA A 44 16.43 5.97 0.45
N LEU A 45 16.66 5.98 -0.87
CA LEU A 45 16.06 5.01 -1.77
C LEU A 45 16.45 3.57 -1.42
N ASP A 46 17.69 3.36 -0.97
CA ASP A 46 18.17 2.05 -0.56
C ASP A 46 17.49 1.54 0.72
N ASP A 47 17.12 2.43 1.65
CA ASP A 47 16.34 2.06 2.84
C ASP A 47 14.95 1.56 2.45
N LEU A 48 14.30 2.24 1.50
CA LEU A 48 13.02 1.81 0.95
C LEU A 48 13.14 0.47 0.22
N ARG A 49 14.20 0.29 -0.59
CA ARG A 49 14.47 -0.97 -1.29
C ARG A 49 14.59 -2.12 -0.30
N ALA A 50 15.44 -1.98 0.72
CA ALA A 50 15.66 -3.01 1.73
C ALA A 50 14.37 -3.36 2.51
N ALA A 51 13.54 -2.35 2.83
CA ALA A 51 12.26 -2.59 3.50
C ALA A 51 11.28 -3.38 2.62
N VAL A 52 11.21 -3.06 1.33
CA VAL A 52 10.37 -3.78 0.36
C VAL A 52 10.87 -5.21 0.11
N GLU A 53 12.19 -5.41 0.00
CA GLU A 53 12.78 -6.73 -0.20
C GLU A 53 12.52 -7.66 0.99
N ARG A 54 12.56 -7.14 2.22
CA ARG A 54 12.20 -7.88 3.42
C ARG A 54 10.74 -8.35 3.38
N LEU A 55 9.82 -7.44 3.06
CA LEU A 55 8.39 -7.75 2.92
C LEU A 55 8.10 -8.79 1.83
N ARG A 56 8.89 -8.80 0.74
CA ARG A 56 8.74 -9.76 -0.36
C ARG A 56 9.38 -11.11 -0.05
N SER A 57 10.48 -11.14 0.70
CA SER A 57 11.14 -12.41 1.07
C SER A 57 10.22 -13.31 1.91
N GLU A 58 9.32 -12.70 2.67
CA GLU A 58 8.30 -13.40 3.46
C GLU A 58 7.12 -13.92 2.62
N ARG A 59 7.03 -13.55 1.32
CA ARG A 59 5.90 -13.87 0.44
C ARG A 59 6.30 -14.06 -1.03
N PRO A 60 6.20 -15.29 -1.59
CA PRO A 60 6.43 -15.48 -3.02
C PRO A 60 5.45 -14.62 -3.82
N GLY A 61 5.97 -13.85 -4.78
CA GLY A 61 5.19 -12.87 -5.52
C GLY A 61 4.00 -13.48 -6.26
N ARG A 62 2.83 -12.85 -6.17
CA ARG A 62 1.65 -13.22 -6.96
C ARG A 62 1.59 -12.36 -8.21
N VAL A 63 1.58 -12.99 -9.39
CA VAL A 63 1.27 -12.30 -10.65
C VAL A 63 -0.19 -11.89 -10.60
N LEU A 64 -0.45 -10.58 -10.61
CA LEU A 64 -1.81 -10.06 -10.71
C LEU A 64 -2.21 -9.96 -12.19
N PRO A 65 -3.41 -10.43 -12.57
CA PRO A 65 -3.88 -10.26 -13.95
C PRO A 65 -4.08 -8.77 -14.23
N PHE A 66 -3.44 -8.26 -15.28
CA PHE A 66 -3.66 -6.90 -15.73
C PHE A 66 -5.07 -6.79 -16.33
N ARG A 67 -5.96 -6.04 -15.69
CA ARG A 67 -7.21 -5.57 -16.32
C ARG A 67 -7.03 -4.11 -16.69
N ARG A 68 -7.14 -3.81 -17.98
CA ARG A 68 -7.34 -2.44 -18.44
C ARG A 68 -8.69 -1.97 -17.91
N ALA A 69 -8.76 -0.81 -17.27
CA ALA A 69 -10.03 -0.18 -16.96
C ALA A 69 -10.79 0.00 -18.28
N ALA A 70 -11.99 -0.59 -18.39
CA ALA A 70 -12.82 -0.41 -19.57
C ALA A 70 -13.07 1.09 -19.73
N GLY A 71 -12.79 1.62 -20.92
CA GLY A 71 -13.00 3.03 -21.23
C GLY A 71 -14.44 3.40 -20.90
N VAL A 72 -14.62 4.56 -20.24
CA VAL A 72 -15.93 5.18 -20.08
C VAL A 72 -16.49 5.36 -21.49
N ALA A 73 -17.53 4.59 -21.83
CA ALA A 73 -18.23 4.73 -23.08
C ALA A 73 -18.76 6.17 -23.14
N GLY A 74 -18.38 6.88 -24.22
CA GLY A 74 -18.79 8.25 -24.47
C GLY A 74 -20.31 8.37 -24.42
N GLU A 75 -20.74 9.54 -23.94
CA GLU A 75 -22.11 10.01 -23.98
C GLU A 75 -22.63 9.99 -25.43
N ASP A 76 -23.41 8.97 -25.78
CA ASP A 76 -24.33 9.03 -26.91
C ASP A 76 -25.67 9.57 -26.40
N GLY A 77 -26.03 10.76 -26.89
CA GLY A 77 -27.28 11.43 -26.55
C GLY A 77 -27.62 12.52 -27.56
N GLY A 78 -27.65 12.17 -28.84
CA GLY A 78 -28.27 13.00 -29.87
C GLY A 78 -29.76 13.17 -29.61
N THR A 79 -30.28 14.38 -29.81
CA THR A 79 -31.70 14.62 -30.09
C THR A 79 -31.80 15.78 -31.08
N CYS A 80 -32.29 15.42 -32.27
CA CYS A 80 -32.93 16.20 -33.34
C CYS A 80 -32.43 17.62 -33.65
#